data_AF-A0A9Q0DML8-F1
#
_entry.id   AF-A0A9Q0DML8-F1
#
_cell.length_a   1.000
_cell.length_b   1.000
_cell.length_c   1.000
_cell.angle_alpha   90.00
_cell.angle_beta   90.00
_cell.angle_gamma   90.00
#
_symmetry.space_group_name_H-M   'P 1'
#
loop_
_entity.id
_entity.type
_entity.pdbx_description
1 polymer ?
#
loop_
_entity_poly.entity_id
_entity_poly.type
_entity_poly.pdbx_seq_one_letter_code
_entity_poly.pdbx_strand_id
1 'polypeptide(L)'
;MVDYAKLKAKIIDLEGRSRRNNLRIIGIPESIEGPRPTAFYSEVLVKMLGDQVLQTPPELDRAHRTLAAKPRQGDKPRPVIVCFHRHQTKELVIREARNQDSPIRIYEDYCPEVQEQRAAYRDVMAKLYNSTAKLSFTRISSRSPTKRVTRNGSPRLRKPSPT
;
A
#
# COMPACT_ATOMS: atom_id res chain seq x y z
N MET A 1 -13.23 32.67 8.74
CA MET A 1 -13.69 31.29 8.47
C MET A 1 -12.47 30.43 8.17
N VAL A 2 -12.30 29.31 8.88
CA VAL A 2 -11.25 28.34 8.55
C VAL A 2 -11.66 27.65 7.23
N ASP A 3 -10.76 27.65 6.25
CA ASP A 3 -10.96 26.94 4.98
C ASP A 3 -11.00 25.42 5.25
N TYR A 4 -12.22 24.87 5.25
CA TYR A 4 -12.48 23.45 5.50
C TYR A 4 -11.72 22.54 4.52
N ALA A 5 -11.60 22.95 3.26
CA ALA A 5 -10.88 22.17 2.25
C ALA A 5 -9.38 22.12 2.57
N LYS A 6 -8.81 23.25 3.00
CA LYS A 6 -7.41 23.33 3.44
C LYS A 6 -7.14 22.48 4.68
N LEU A 7 -8.06 22.47 5.65
CA LEU A 7 -7.93 21.64 6.84
C LEU A 7 -8.00 20.15 6.50
N LYS A 8 -8.98 19.75 5.68
CA LYS A 8 -9.12 18.36 5.22
C LYS A 8 -7.87 17.89 4.48
N ALA A 9 -7.34 18.71 3.57
CA ALA A 9 -6.10 18.39 2.85
C ALA A 9 -4.90 18.20 3.80
N LYS A 10 -4.78 19.03 4.85
CA LYS A 10 -3.73 18.90 5.86
C LYS A 10 -3.84 17.60 6.65
N ILE A 11 -5.06 17.21 7.05
CA ILE A 11 -5.31 15.95 7.78
C ILE A 11 -4.90 14.75 6.92
N ILE A 12 -5.34 14.74 5.65
CA ILE A 12 -5.00 13.67 4.69
C ILE A 12 -3.49 13.56 4.50
N ASP A 13 -2.77 14.70 4.38
CA ASP A 13 -1.31 14.68 4.27
C ASP A 13 -0.66 14.11 5.53
N LEU A 14 -1.05 14.59 6.73
CA LEU A 14 -0.50 14.12 8.01
C LEU A 14 -0.71 12.61 8.22
N GLU A 15 -1.92 12.13 7.96
CA GLU A 15 -2.23 10.70 8.04
C GLU A 15 -1.42 9.91 7.02
N GLY A 16 -1.33 10.41 5.79
CA GLY A 16 -0.49 9.83 4.74
C GLY A 16 0.99 9.77 5.12
N ARG A 17 1.52 10.78 5.84
CA ARG A 17 2.91 10.79 6.35
C ARG A 17 3.12 9.74 7.43
N SER A 18 2.15 9.60 8.33
CA SER A 18 2.21 8.63 9.43
C SER A 18 2.19 7.19 8.90
N ARG A 19 1.45 6.92 7.82
CA ARG A 19 1.32 5.58 7.23
C ARG A 19 2.40 5.21 6.21
N ARG A 20 3.37 6.09 5.90
CA ARG A 20 4.33 5.84 4.78
C ARG A 20 5.18 4.60 4.93
N ASN A 21 5.50 4.22 6.15
CA ASN A 21 6.28 3.02 6.45
C ASN A 21 5.41 1.78 6.67
N ASN A 22 4.09 1.90 6.51
CA ASN A 22 3.16 0.81 6.71
C ASN A 22 2.91 0.06 5.41
N LEU A 23 2.89 -1.27 5.49
CA LEU A 23 2.29 -2.14 4.48
C LEU A 23 1.12 -2.90 5.08
N ARG A 24 0.16 -3.24 4.21
CA ARG A 24 -1.01 -4.04 4.51
C ARG A 24 -0.89 -5.40 3.84
N ILE A 25 -0.84 -6.46 4.64
CA ILE A 25 -0.75 -7.84 4.18
C ILE A 25 -2.12 -8.50 4.29
N ILE A 26 -2.56 -9.20 3.24
CA ILE A 26 -3.85 -9.86 3.15
C ILE A 26 -3.63 -11.34 2.83
N GLY A 27 -4.44 -12.21 3.44
CA GLY A 27 -4.43 -13.65 3.16
C GLY A 27 -3.68 -14.51 4.17
N ILE A 28 -3.16 -13.93 5.26
CA ILE A 28 -2.53 -14.69 6.34
C ILE A 28 -3.63 -15.25 7.26
N PRO A 29 -3.69 -16.56 7.54
CA PRO A 29 -4.66 -17.15 8.47
C PRO A 29 -4.63 -16.50 9.86
N GLU A 30 -5.76 -16.46 10.56
CA GLU A 30 -5.85 -15.88 11.91
C GLU A 30 -5.20 -16.80 12.95
N SER A 31 -4.70 -16.22 14.06
CA SER A 31 -4.25 -16.95 15.26
C SER A 31 -3.01 -17.84 15.10
N ILE A 32 -2.20 -17.59 14.07
CA ILE A 32 -0.91 -18.27 13.86
C ILE A 32 0.30 -17.42 14.27
N GLU A 33 0.08 -16.16 14.65
CA GLU A 33 1.16 -15.18 14.90
C GLU A 33 1.95 -15.44 16.19
N GLY A 34 1.35 -16.17 17.13
CA GLY A 34 1.91 -16.36 18.46
C GLY A 34 2.06 -15.05 19.26
N PRO A 35 2.91 -15.05 20.31
CA PRO A 35 3.05 -13.92 21.23
C PRO A 35 3.92 -12.77 20.68
N ARG A 36 4.66 -13.00 19.58
CA ARG A 36 5.58 -12.02 18.98
C ARG A 36 5.24 -11.75 17.51
N PRO A 37 4.20 -10.94 17.23
CA PRO A 37 3.75 -10.67 15.86
C PRO A 37 4.85 -10.07 14.97
N THR A 38 5.67 -9.15 15.48
CA THR A 38 6.73 -8.50 14.68
C THR A 38 7.74 -9.51 14.15
N ALA A 39 8.24 -10.42 15.00
CA ALA A 39 9.14 -11.49 14.58
C ALA A 39 8.47 -12.43 13.58
N PHE A 40 7.24 -12.87 13.88
CA PHE A 40 6.47 -13.75 13.00
C PHE A 40 6.30 -13.18 11.59
N TYR A 41 5.83 -11.93 11.47
CA TYR A 41 5.61 -11.33 10.15
C TYR A 41 6.90 -11.00 9.44
N SER A 42 7.98 -10.69 10.17
CA SER A 42 9.31 -10.51 9.59
C SER A 42 9.79 -11.81 8.92
N GLU A 43 9.63 -12.95 9.58
CA GLU A 43 9.96 -14.27 9.01
C GLU A 43 9.06 -14.65 7.83
N VAL A 44 7.75 -14.34 7.90
CA VAL A 44 6.81 -14.58 6.80
C VAL A 44 7.24 -13.81 5.55
N LEU A 45 7.72 -12.57 5.69
CA LEU A 45 8.20 -11.78 4.56
C LEU A 45 9.43 -12.40 3.89
N VAL A 46 10.37 -12.93 4.68
CA VAL A 46 11.54 -13.64 4.14
C VAL A 46 11.10 -14.91 3.42
N LYS A 47 10.23 -15.73 4.01
CA LYS A 47 9.70 -16.96 3.38
C LYS A 47 8.95 -16.67 2.08
N MET A 48 8.21 -15.56 2.03
CA MET A 48 7.45 -15.17 0.85
C MET A 48 8.37 -14.65 -0.27
N LEU A 49 9.31 -13.76 0.05
CA LEU A 49 10.15 -13.08 -0.95
C LEU A 49 11.43 -13.85 -1.30
N GLY A 50 11.86 -14.76 -0.44
CA GLY A 50 13.10 -15.52 -0.55
C GLY A 50 14.33 -14.77 -0.04
N ASP A 51 15.33 -15.55 0.35
CA ASP A 51 16.57 -15.05 0.95
C ASP A 51 17.43 -14.21 -0.02
N GLN A 52 17.19 -14.36 -1.33
CA GLN A 52 17.83 -13.54 -2.36
C GLN A 52 17.38 -12.07 -2.30
N VAL A 53 16.13 -11.83 -1.89
CA VAL A 53 15.56 -10.47 -1.76
C VAL A 53 15.78 -9.94 -0.36
N LEU A 54 15.50 -10.75 0.66
CA LEU A 54 15.66 -10.40 2.06
C LEU A 54 16.66 -11.36 2.71
N GLN A 55 17.94 -10.98 2.67
CA GLN A 55 19.03 -11.76 3.30
C GLN A 55 18.81 -11.96 4.81
N THR A 56 18.16 -10.99 5.46
CA THR A 56 17.80 -11.04 6.87
C THR A 56 16.35 -10.63 7.07
N PRO A 57 15.68 -11.15 8.13
CA PRO A 57 14.35 -10.70 8.50
C PRO A 57 14.31 -9.18 8.71
N PRO A 58 13.40 -8.45 8.05
CA PRO A 58 13.34 -7.00 8.16
C PRO A 58 12.93 -6.54 9.57
N GLU A 59 13.55 -5.47 10.04
CA GLU A 59 13.17 -4.81 11.30
C GLU A 59 11.78 -4.17 11.17
N LEU A 60 10.85 -4.65 12.00
CA LEU A 60 9.48 -4.13 12.09
C LEU A 60 9.27 -3.45 13.45
N ASP A 61 8.87 -2.18 13.43
CA ASP A 61 8.54 -1.43 14.66
C ASP A 61 7.24 -1.96 15.27
N ARG A 62 6.27 -2.30 14.42
CA ARG A 62 4.93 -2.75 14.81
C ARG A 62 4.38 -3.75 13.81
N ALA A 63 3.64 -4.73 14.30
CA ALA A 63 2.84 -5.60 13.46
C ALA A 63 1.57 -6.01 14.20
N HIS A 64 0.41 -5.81 13.57
CA HIS A 64 -0.87 -6.12 14.19
C HIS A 64 -1.97 -6.34 13.14
N ARG A 65 -2.99 -7.10 13.51
CA ARG A 65 -4.23 -7.21 12.73
C ARG A 65 -5.00 -5.90 12.82
N THR A 66 -5.78 -5.59 11.80
CA THR A 66 -6.73 -4.48 11.87
C THR A 66 -7.76 -4.69 12.98
N LEU A 67 -8.29 -3.60 13.52
CA LEU A 67 -9.28 -3.58 14.60
C LEU A 67 -10.68 -4.11 14.22
N ALA A 68 -10.84 -4.70 13.04
CA ALA A 68 -12.07 -5.37 12.66
C ALA A 68 -12.36 -6.56 13.60
N ALA A 69 -13.64 -6.86 13.78
CA ALA A 69 -14.09 -8.03 14.53
C ALA A 69 -13.43 -9.30 13.99
N LYS A 70 -13.08 -10.24 14.87
CA LYS A 70 -12.47 -11.49 14.47
C LYS A 70 -13.45 -12.25 13.56
N PRO A 71 -13.05 -12.64 12.34
CA PRO A 71 -13.90 -13.36 11.42
C PRO A 71 -14.23 -14.76 11.95
N ARG A 72 -15.33 -15.35 11.48
CA ARG A 72 -15.66 -16.75 11.80
C ARG A 72 -14.71 -17.69 11.05
N GLN A 73 -14.68 -18.95 11.46
CA GLN A 73 -13.90 -19.96 10.73
C GLN A 73 -14.43 -20.09 9.29
N GLY A 74 -13.54 -19.94 8.31
CA GLY A 74 -13.88 -19.97 6.88
C GLY A 74 -14.09 -18.60 6.24
N ASP A 75 -14.30 -17.55 7.04
CA ASP A 75 -14.36 -16.18 6.53
C ASP A 75 -12.96 -15.64 6.18
N LYS A 76 -12.92 -14.55 5.40
CA LYS A 76 -11.66 -13.90 5.00
C LYS A 76 -10.91 -13.39 6.24
N PRO A 77 -9.60 -13.71 6.39
CA PRO A 77 -8.83 -13.25 7.53
C PRO A 77 -8.64 -11.74 7.51
N ARG A 78 -8.50 -11.12 8.69
CA ARG A 78 -8.29 -9.67 8.78
C ARG A 78 -6.94 -9.29 8.19
N PRO A 79 -6.85 -8.15 7.49
CA PRO A 79 -5.56 -7.65 7.06
C PRO A 79 -4.63 -7.37 8.23
N VAL A 80 -3.34 -7.51 7.98
CA VAL A 80 -2.25 -7.20 8.90
C VAL A 80 -1.64 -5.88 8.47
N ILE A 81 -1.40 -4.98 9.42
CA ILE A 81 -0.61 -3.77 9.22
C ILE A 81 0.76 -3.99 9.86
N VAL A 82 1.80 -3.90 9.04
CA VAL A 82 3.21 -3.96 9.46
C VAL A 82 3.86 -2.60 9.22
N CYS A 83 4.53 -2.06 10.24
CA CYS A 83 5.32 -0.84 10.16
C CYS A 83 6.80 -1.21 10.09
N PHE A 84 7.45 -0.82 9.00
CA PHE A 84 8.87 -1.05 8.80
C PHE A 84 9.69 0.03 9.48
N HIS A 85 10.78 -0.38 10.13
CA HIS A 85 11.76 0.54 10.69
C HIS A 85 12.43 1.36 9.58
N ARG A 86 12.78 0.69 8.46
CA ARG A 86 13.50 1.29 7.34
C ARG A 86 12.60 1.42 6.11
N HIS A 87 12.37 2.66 5.67
CA HIS A 87 11.57 2.96 4.48
C HIS A 87 12.11 2.27 3.21
N GLN A 88 13.44 2.15 3.06
CA GLN A 88 14.06 1.50 1.90
C GLN A 88 13.69 0.01 1.81
N THR A 89 13.71 -0.69 2.94
CA THR A 89 13.31 -2.10 3.03
C THR A 89 11.83 -2.27 2.68
N LYS A 90 10.97 -1.38 3.17
CA LYS A 90 9.55 -1.35 2.81
C LYS A 90 9.33 -1.20 1.29
N GLU A 91 10.06 -0.27 0.66
CA GLU A 91 9.97 -0.03 -0.79
C GLU A 91 10.46 -1.23 -1.61
N LEU A 92 11.52 -1.90 -1.16
CA LEU A 92 11.97 -3.16 -1.75
C LEU A 92 10.88 -4.24 -1.67
N VAL A 93 10.34 -4.47 -0.47
CA VAL A 93 9.30 -5.48 -0.22
C VAL A 93 8.08 -5.26 -1.11
N ILE A 94 7.54 -4.03 -1.17
CA ILE A 94 6.35 -3.76 -1.98
C ILE A 94 6.61 -3.84 -3.48
N ARG A 95 7.85 -3.62 -3.92
CA ARG A 95 8.22 -3.75 -5.34
C ARG A 95 8.25 -5.23 -5.73
N GLU A 96 8.95 -6.06 -4.96
CA GLU A 96 9.08 -7.48 -5.27
C GLU A 96 7.74 -8.22 -5.09
N ALA A 97 6.96 -7.87 -4.06
CA ALA A 97 5.65 -8.48 -3.83
C ALA A 97 4.64 -8.24 -4.98
N ARG A 98 4.84 -7.24 -5.84
CA ARG A 98 3.99 -7.01 -7.03
C ARG A 98 4.28 -7.98 -8.17
N ASN A 99 5.49 -8.54 -8.20
CA ASN A 99 5.94 -9.45 -9.25
C ASN A 99 5.68 -10.92 -8.87
N GLN A 100 5.29 -11.18 -7.62
CA GLN A 100 4.97 -12.51 -7.15
C GLN A 100 3.49 -12.84 -7.33
N ASP A 101 3.22 -14.03 -7.86
CA ASP A 101 1.90 -14.63 -7.83
C ASP A 101 1.77 -15.50 -6.57
N SER A 102 1.29 -14.88 -5.49
CA SER A 102 1.12 -15.52 -4.18
C SER A 102 -0.32 -15.34 -3.70
N PRO A 103 -0.89 -16.34 -2.99
CA PRO A 103 -2.17 -16.16 -2.31
C PRO A 103 -2.11 -15.03 -1.26
N ILE A 104 -0.93 -14.76 -0.71
CA ILE A 104 -0.68 -13.63 0.19
C ILE A 104 -0.40 -12.39 -0.64
N ARG A 105 -1.19 -11.32 -0.43
CA ARG A 105 -1.05 -10.07 -1.19
C ARG A 105 -0.60 -8.93 -0.27
N ILE A 106 0.35 -8.13 -0.75
CA ILE A 106 0.91 -6.99 -0.02
C ILE A 106 0.53 -5.69 -0.74
N TYR A 107 0.01 -4.74 0.01
CA TYR A 107 -0.37 -3.41 -0.47
C TYR A 107 0.24 -2.31 0.41
N GLU A 108 0.31 -1.10 -0.13
CA GLU A 108 0.63 0.08 0.68
C GLU A 108 -0.60 0.46 1.53
N ASP A 109 -0.37 0.87 2.78
CA ASP A 109 -1.44 1.32 3.68
C ASP A 109 -1.74 2.80 3.45
N TYR A 110 -2.72 3.08 2.60
CA TYR A 110 -3.19 4.45 2.36
C TYR A 110 -4.30 4.86 3.32
N CYS A 111 -4.40 6.15 3.61
CA CYS A 111 -5.57 6.72 4.26
C CYS A 111 -6.84 6.50 3.41
N PRO A 112 -8.02 6.45 4.04
CA PRO A 112 -9.29 6.14 3.36
C PRO A 112 -9.56 7.02 2.14
N GLU A 113 -9.32 8.33 2.23
CA GLU A 113 -9.59 9.27 1.15
C GLU A 113 -8.71 8.99 -0.09
N VAL A 114 -7.46 8.58 0.12
CA VAL A 114 -6.57 8.19 -0.98
C VAL A 114 -6.98 6.83 -1.56
N GLN A 115 -7.49 5.91 -0.73
CA GLN A 115 -8.04 4.64 -1.21
C GLN A 115 -9.28 4.86 -2.08
N GLU A 116 -10.20 5.72 -1.67
CA GLU A 116 -11.40 6.09 -2.44
C GLU A 116 -11.03 6.72 -3.78
N GLN A 117 -10.12 7.69 -3.77
CA GLN A 117 -9.60 8.28 -5.01
C GLN A 117 -9.03 7.21 -5.94
N ARG A 118 -8.21 6.30 -5.41
CA ARG A 118 -7.63 5.20 -6.20
C ARG A 118 -8.70 4.24 -6.74
N ALA A 119 -9.74 3.95 -5.96
CA ALA A 119 -10.85 3.12 -6.39
C ALA A 119 -11.61 3.77 -7.55
N ALA A 120 -11.90 5.08 -7.47
CA ALA A 120 -12.56 5.83 -8.54
C ALA A 120 -11.78 5.81 -9.87
N TYR A 121 -10.45 5.71 -9.82
CA TYR A 121 -9.62 5.61 -11.03
C TYR A 121 -9.42 4.19 -11.54
N ARG A 122 -9.88 3.15 -10.83
CA ARG A 122 -9.62 1.75 -11.19
C ARG A 122 -10.16 1.42 -12.59
N ASP A 123 -11.39 1.81 -12.88
CA ASP A 123 -12.06 1.49 -14.14
C ASP A 123 -11.44 2.25 -15.33
N VAL A 124 -11.07 3.50 -15.09
CA VAL A 124 -10.35 4.33 -16.07
C VAL A 124 -8.99 3.70 -16.38
N MET A 125 -8.28 3.22 -15.36
CA MET A 125 -6.98 2.57 -15.54
C MET A 125 -7.11 1.24 -16.28
N ALA A 126 -8.12 0.42 -15.96
CA ALA A 126 -8.37 -0.84 -16.66
C ALA A 126 -8.59 -0.61 -18.17
N LYS A 127 -9.42 0.37 -18.53
CA LYS A 127 -9.65 0.76 -19.94
C LYS A 127 -8.36 1.23 -20.62
N LEU A 128 -7.52 1.99 -19.91
CA LEU A 128 -6.24 2.47 -20.44
C LEU A 128 -5.22 1.34 -20.63
N TYR A 129 -5.14 0.38 -19.71
CA TYR A 129 -4.24 -0.77 -19.84
C TYR A 129 -4.62 -1.67 -21.02
N ASN A 130 -5.92 -1.79 -21.30
CA ASN A 130 -6.42 -2.54 -22.46
C ASN A 130 -6.24 -1.77 -23.78
N SER A 131 -6.00 -0.46 -23.71
CA SER A 131 -5.62 0.35 -24.88
C SER A 131 -4.10 0.27 -25.08
N THR A 132 -3.63 0.13 -26.32
CA THR A 132 -2.21 0.00 -26.71
C THR A 132 -1.31 1.20 -26.37
N ALA A 133 -1.80 2.18 -25.61
CA ALA A 133 -1.04 3.34 -25.20
C ALA A 133 -0.10 2.99 -24.03
N LYS A 134 1.21 2.92 -24.30
CA LYS A 134 2.28 2.81 -23.28
C LYS A 134 2.30 4.07 -22.41
N LEU A 135 1.46 4.12 -21.38
CA LEU A 135 1.49 5.16 -20.35
C LEU A 135 2.19 4.65 -19.10
N SER A 136 3.30 5.30 -18.73
CA SER A 136 3.95 5.09 -17.43
C SER A 136 3.43 6.11 -16.42
N PHE A 137 2.49 5.70 -15.58
CA PHE A 137 2.03 6.53 -14.47
C PHE A 137 2.88 6.30 -13.23
N THR A 138 3.46 7.37 -12.69
CA THR A 138 3.98 7.35 -11.31
C THR A 138 2.77 7.31 -10.37
N ARG A 139 2.70 6.29 -9.48
CA ARG A 139 1.60 6.06 -8.53
C ARG A 139 1.29 7.35 -7.75
N ILE A 140 0.03 7.57 -7.41
CA ILE A 140 -0.39 8.56 -6.40
C ILE A 140 0.31 8.17 -5.09
N SER A 141 1.50 8.69 -4.84
CA SER A 141 2.25 8.38 -3.62
C SER A 141 1.82 9.35 -2.53
N SER A 142 1.99 8.95 -1.27
CA SER A 142 1.84 9.83 -0.12
C SER A 142 2.88 10.98 -0.09
N ARG A 143 3.81 11.05 -1.05
CA ARG A 143 4.73 12.18 -1.28
C ARG A 143 4.16 13.20 -2.28
N SER A 144 3.16 12.86 -3.09
CA SER A 144 2.61 13.78 -4.11
C SER A 144 1.20 13.33 -4.54
N PRO A 145 0.13 14.10 -4.24
CA PRO A 145 -1.21 13.81 -4.77
C PRO A 145 -1.35 14.17 -6.27
N THR A 146 -0.27 14.65 -6.91
CA THR A 146 -0.22 15.00 -8.32
C THR A 146 0.11 13.81 -9.21
N LYS A 147 -0.77 13.54 -10.17
CA LYS A 147 -0.56 12.55 -11.24
C LYS A 147 0.41 13.09 -12.29
N ARG A 148 1.44 12.32 -12.62
CA ARG A 148 2.29 12.55 -13.80
C ARG A 148 1.85 11.57 -14.89
N VAL A 149 1.30 12.11 -15.97
CA VAL A 149 0.93 11.36 -17.19
C VAL A 149 2.08 11.55 -18.16
N THR A 150 2.72 10.48 -18.61
CA THR A 150 3.65 10.53 -19.75
C THR A 150 2.93 9.95 -20.97
N ARG A 151 2.80 10.74 -22.04
CA ARG A 151 2.37 10.26 -23.35
C ARG A 151 3.57 10.45 -24.28
N ASN A 152 4.09 9.37 -24.84
CA ASN A 152 5.20 9.40 -25.81
C ASN A 152 6.46 10.13 -25.29
N GLY A 153 6.88 9.85 -24.05
CA GLY A 153 8.14 10.39 -23.49
C GLY A 153 8.07 11.84 -22.95
N SER A 154 6.98 12.58 -23.17
CA SER A 154 6.83 13.94 -22.62
C SER A 154 5.95 13.94 -21.36
N PRO A 155 6.45 14.42 -20.20
CA PRO A 155 5.63 14.56 -18.99
C PRO A 155 4.62 15.70 -19.14
N ARG A 156 3.32 15.43 -18.95
CA ARG A 156 2.30 16.46 -18.74
C ARG A 156 1.65 16.30 -17.36
N LEU A 157 1.68 17.36 -16.57
CA LEU A 157 0.91 17.48 -15.33
C LEU A 157 -0.55 17.80 -15.71
N ARG A 158 -1.50 16.95 -15.33
CA ARG A 158 -2.93 17.29 -15.39
C ARG A 158 -3.44 17.47 -13.96
N LYS A 159 -3.88 18.68 -13.63
CA LYS A 159 -4.69 18.92 -12.43
C LYS A 159 -6.08 18.28 -12.64
N PRO A 160 -6.69 17.72 -11.60
CA PRO A 160 -8.07 17.26 -11.71
C PRO A 160 -9.00 18.45 -12.02
N SER A 161 -9.95 18.23 -12.92
CA SER A 161 -11.02 19.18 -13.22
C SER A 161 -12.01 19.22 -12.05
N PRO A 162 -12.48 20.41 -11.64
CA PRO A 162 -13.53 20.51 -10.63
C PRO A 162 -14.86 20.00 -11.24
N THR A 163 -15.55 19.14 -10.51
CA THR A 163 -17.00 18.91 -10.63
C THR A 163 -17.76 20.06 -10.00
#